data_AF-A0A813YPL0-F1
#
_entry.id   AF-A0A813YPL0-F1
#
_cell.length_a   1.000
_cell.length_b   1.000
_cell.length_c   1.000
_cell.angle_alpha   90.00
_cell.angle_beta   90.00
_cell.angle_gamma   90.00
#
_symmetry.space_group_name_H-M   'P 1'
#
loop_
_entity.id
_entity.type
_entity.pdbx_description
1 polymer ?
#
loop_
_entity_poly.entity_id
_entity_poly.type
_entity_poly.pdbx_seq_one_letter_code
_entity_poly.pdbx_strand_id
1 'polypeptide(L)'
;MKLKKLQLAEERTATIERDNRILLEKMSTIMRTNSSLDNRNNYVGHSLNQEKRRRELLRVSRENSTMLKRIVDRKPEFNQNDWSTSWSRNLSYLDNISKYELDWNDSKPSSRQMHSRQQSSRRAASAPRASYRE
;
A
#
# COMPACT_ATOMS: atom_id res chain seq x y z
N MET A 1 35.00 77.84 3.63
CA MET A 1 33.85 77.14 4.26
C MET A 1 32.83 76.52 3.30
N LYS A 2 32.80 76.84 1.99
CA LYS A 2 31.75 76.34 1.07
C LYS A 2 32.02 74.94 0.48
N LEU A 3 33.29 74.52 0.39
CA LEU A 3 33.69 73.27 -0.25
C LEU A 3 33.16 72.01 0.46
N LYS A 4 33.25 71.96 1.80
CA LYS A 4 32.78 70.82 2.60
C LYS A 4 31.26 70.62 2.51
N LYS A 5 30.49 71.70 2.38
CA LYS A 5 29.03 71.63 2.17
C LYS A 5 28.67 71.09 0.78
N LEU A 6 29.45 71.46 -0.24
CA LEU A 6 29.29 70.94 -1.60
C LEU A 6 29.58 69.43 -1.65
N GLN A 7 30.70 69.00 -1.06
CA GLN A 7 31.08 67.58 -0.97
C GLN A 7 30.02 66.75 -0.25
N LEU A 8 29.51 67.21 0.89
CA LEU A 8 28.45 66.52 1.62
C LEU A 8 27.14 66.43 0.82
N ALA A 9 26.82 67.44 0.02
CA ALA A 9 25.65 67.42 -0.86
C ALA A 9 25.82 66.39 -1.98
N GLU A 10 27.02 66.33 -2.58
CA GLU A 10 27.37 65.40 -3.66
C GLU A 10 27.42 63.93 -3.18
N GLU A 11 27.96 63.69 -1.98
CA GLU A 11 27.94 62.36 -1.35
C GLU A 11 26.50 61.90 -1.06
N ARG A 12 25.64 62.82 -0.60
CA ARG A 12 24.23 62.54 -0.36
C ARG A 12 23.49 62.21 -1.65
N THR A 13 23.71 62.98 -2.73
CA THR A 13 23.08 62.71 -4.03
C THR A 13 23.57 61.39 -4.61
N ALA A 14 24.88 61.10 -4.53
CA ALA A 14 25.44 59.83 -4.97
C ALA A 14 24.88 58.63 -4.19
N THR A 15 24.58 58.81 -2.90
CA THR A 15 23.91 57.78 -2.08
C THR A 15 22.49 57.55 -2.54
N ILE A 16 21.71 58.63 -2.71
CA ILE A 16 20.33 58.56 -3.19
C ILE A 16 20.25 57.89 -4.58
N GLU A 17 21.15 58.23 -5.50
CA GLU A 17 21.17 57.63 -6.84
C GLU A 17 21.52 56.14 -6.81
N ARG A 18 22.45 55.74 -5.94
CA ARG A 18 22.79 54.32 -5.74
C ARG A 18 21.62 53.54 -5.18
N ASP A 19 20.94 54.08 -4.16
CA ASP A 19 19.78 53.44 -3.54
C ASP A 19 18.61 53.36 -4.51
N ASN A 20 18.37 54.41 -5.30
CA ASN A 20 17.36 54.41 -6.37
C ASN A 20 17.66 53.35 -7.44
N ARG A 21 18.93 53.19 -7.84
CA ARG A 21 19.33 52.14 -8.79
C ARG A 21 19.03 50.74 -8.23
N ILE A 22 19.42 50.47 -6.99
CA ILE A 22 19.18 49.18 -6.33
C ILE A 22 17.69 48.91 -6.19
N LEU A 23 16.90 49.93 -5.82
CA LEU A 23 15.45 49.81 -5.71
C LEU A 23 14.81 49.45 -7.05
N LEU A 24 15.17 50.15 -8.12
CA LEU A 24 14.66 49.89 -9.47
C LEU A 24 15.04 48.49 -9.98
N GLU A 25 16.26 48.02 -9.69
CA GLU A 25 16.69 46.67 -10.02
C GLU A 25 15.86 45.59 -9.30
N LYS A 26 15.60 45.80 -8.00
CA LYS A 26 14.72 44.91 -7.21
C LYS A 26 13.29 44.92 -7.72
N MET A 27 12.73 46.10 -8.01
CA MET A 27 11.38 46.23 -8.56
C MET A 27 11.28 45.59 -9.95
N SER A 28 12.25 45.83 -10.83
CA SER A 28 12.35 45.15 -12.14
C SER A 28 12.38 43.63 -12.00
N THR A 29 13.13 43.12 -11.02
CA THR A 29 13.19 41.68 -10.73
C THR A 29 11.87 41.14 -10.22
N ILE A 30 11.17 41.84 -9.32
CA ILE A 30 9.84 41.45 -8.86
C ILE A 30 8.83 41.45 -10.02
N MET A 31 8.84 42.51 -10.84
CA MET A 31 7.96 42.66 -12.00
C MET A 31 8.23 41.61 -13.07
N ARG A 32 9.49 41.25 -13.32
CA ARG A 32 9.86 40.21 -14.30
C ARG A 32 9.46 38.81 -13.83
N THR A 33 9.49 38.58 -12.52
CA THR A 33 9.28 37.25 -11.92
C THR A 33 7.82 37.01 -11.51
N ASN A 34 6.89 37.90 -11.89
CA ASN A 34 5.43 37.78 -11.74
C ASN A 34 5.00 36.91 -10.55
N SER A 35 5.17 37.43 -9.32
CA SER A 35 4.59 36.83 -8.11
C SER A 35 4.90 35.34 -7.88
N SER A 36 5.99 34.80 -8.44
CA SER A 36 6.42 33.43 -8.13
C SER A 36 7.08 33.40 -6.74
N LEU A 37 6.25 33.56 -5.70
CA LEU A 37 6.63 33.19 -4.35
C LEU A 37 6.87 31.67 -4.37
N ASP A 38 8.08 31.25 -4.01
CA ASP A 38 8.37 29.84 -3.75
C ASP A 38 7.67 29.42 -2.44
N ASN A 39 6.35 29.36 -2.47
CA ASN A 39 5.51 28.80 -1.41
C ASN A 39 5.29 27.30 -1.68
N ARG A 40 6.28 26.61 -2.24
CA ARG A 40 6.29 25.16 -2.27
C ARG A 40 7.14 24.68 -1.12
N ASN A 41 6.48 24.58 0.03
CA ASN A 41 7.07 23.88 1.15
C ASN A 41 7.10 22.37 0.83
N ASN A 42 8.21 21.90 0.23
CA ASN A 42 8.47 20.48 -0.04
C ASN A 42 8.84 19.70 1.25
N TYR A 43 8.36 20.14 2.40
CA TYR A 43 8.62 19.50 3.67
C TYR A 43 7.93 18.13 3.71
N VAL A 44 8.75 17.08 3.70
CA VAL A 44 8.29 15.72 3.95
C VAL A 44 8.09 15.58 5.45
N GLY A 45 6.85 15.52 5.89
CA GLY A 45 6.53 15.32 7.31
C GLY A 45 7.13 14.01 7.83
N HIS A 46 8.09 14.11 8.75
CA HIS A 46 8.63 12.95 9.43
C HIS A 46 7.73 12.55 10.60
N SER A 47 7.34 11.27 10.64
CA SER A 47 6.67 10.72 11.81
C SER A 47 7.72 10.41 12.88
N LEU A 48 7.52 10.89 14.10
CA LEU A 48 8.36 10.56 15.26
C LEU A 48 8.57 9.04 15.44
N ASN A 49 7.58 8.25 15.01
CA ASN A 49 7.60 6.78 15.11
C ASN A 49 8.07 6.06 13.85
N GLN A 50 8.53 6.77 12.82
CA GLN A 50 8.92 6.19 11.53
C GLN A 50 10.00 5.12 11.69
N GLU A 51 11.02 5.41 12.51
CA GLU A 51 12.13 4.48 12.73
C GLU A 51 11.70 3.24 13.52
N LYS A 52 10.84 3.41 14.53
CA LYS A 52 10.25 2.28 15.27
C LYS A 52 9.43 1.39 14.33
N ARG A 53 8.58 1.98 13.49
CA ARG A 53 7.78 1.25 12.49
C ARG A 53 8.67 0.52 11.50
N ARG A 54 9.76 1.15 11.03
CA ARG A 54 10.72 0.54 10.11
C ARG A 54 11.39 -0.69 10.73
N ARG A 55 11.83 -0.62 11.99
CA ARG A 55 12.44 -1.75 12.70
C ARG A 55 11.44 -2.89 12.92
N GLU A 56 10.22 -2.59 13.34
CA GLU A 56 9.17 -3.60 13.48
C GLU A 56 8.85 -4.27 12.14
N LEU A 57 8.76 -3.49 11.06
CA LEU A 57 8.55 -4.04 9.72
C LEU A 57 9.66 -5.03 9.32
N LEU A 58 10.93 -4.68 9.59
CA LEU A 58 12.06 -5.56 9.34
C LEU A 58 12.00 -6.82 10.21
N ARG A 59 11.63 -6.69 11.49
CA ARG A 59 11.48 -7.83 12.42
C ARG A 59 10.40 -8.79 11.92
N VAL A 60 9.19 -8.27 11.67
CA VAL A 60 8.06 -9.05 11.16
C VAL A 60 8.40 -9.71 9.82
N SER A 61 9.07 -8.98 8.91
CA SER A 61 9.46 -9.54 7.62
C SER A 61 10.45 -10.70 7.75
N ARG A 62 11.41 -10.62 8.69
CA ARG A 62 12.36 -11.70 8.96
C ARG A 62 11.66 -12.91 9.57
N GLU A 63 10.77 -12.69 10.54
CA GLU A 63 9.97 -13.74 11.17
C GLU A 63 9.09 -14.44 10.13
N ASN A 64 8.39 -13.68 9.30
CA ASN A 64 7.58 -14.20 8.20
C ASN A 64 8.41 -15.04 7.23
N SER A 65 9.61 -14.58 6.86
CA SER A 65 10.50 -15.34 5.98
C SER A 65 10.94 -16.67 6.59
N THR A 66 11.15 -16.70 7.92
CA THR A 66 11.56 -17.91 8.65
C THR A 66 10.38 -18.89 8.77
N MET A 67 9.17 -18.39 9.06
CA MET A 67 7.96 -19.21 9.07
C MET A 67 7.68 -19.80 7.70
N LEU A 68 7.81 -19.00 6.64
CA LEU A 68 7.58 -19.46 5.27
C LEU A 68 8.55 -20.60 4.91
N LYS A 69 9.84 -20.46 5.23
CA LYS A 69 10.82 -21.55 5.05
C LYS A 69 10.38 -22.82 5.76
N ARG A 70 9.97 -22.73 7.03
CA ARG A 70 9.49 -23.89 7.79
C ARG A 70 8.26 -24.55 7.15
N ILE A 71 7.32 -23.76 6.63
CA ILE A 71 6.12 -24.27 5.94
C ILE A 71 6.52 -25.00 4.66
N VAL A 72 7.43 -24.41 3.88
CA VAL A 72 7.87 -24.98 2.60
C VAL A 72 8.74 -26.23 2.81
N ASP A 73 9.63 -26.21 3.79
CA ASP A 73 10.53 -27.32 4.10
C ASP A 73 9.80 -28.50 4.77
N ARG A 74 8.63 -28.26 5.37
CA ARG A 74 7.85 -29.32 6.01
C ARG A 74 7.32 -30.28 4.95
N LYS A 75 7.76 -31.53 5.03
CA LYS A 75 7.21 -32.61 4.22
C LYS A 75 5.73 -32.84 4.57
N PRO A 76 4.88 -33.13 3.58
CA PRO A 76 3.50 -33.53 3.85
C PRO A 76 3.51 -34.85 4.64
N GLU A 77 2.73 -34.89 5.72
CA GLU A 77 2.55 -36.10 6.56
C GLU A 77 1.79 -37.20 5.82
N PHE A 78 0.96 -36.80 4.85
CA PHE A 78 0.06 -37.71 4.14
C PHE A 78 0.41 -37.74 2.67
N ASN A 79 0.67 -38.95 2.18
CA ASN A 79 0.75 -39.21 0.76
C ASN A 79 -0.67 -39.51 0.24
N GLN A 80 -1.17 -38.67 -0.65
CA GLN A 80 -2.51 -38.80 -1.19
C GLN A 80 -2.73 -40.12 -1.93
N ASN A 81 -1.69 -40.67 -2.56
CA ASN A 81 -1.77 -41.95 -3.25
C ASN A 81 -1.87 -43.12 -2.27
N ASP A 82 -1.13 -43.07 -1.16
CA ASP A 82 -1.18 -44.10 -0.12
C ASP A 82 -2.53 -44.09 0.58
N TRP A 83 -3.08 -42.89 0.81
CA TRP A 83 -4.43 -42.71 1.34
C TRP A 83 -5.48 -43.24 0.38
N SER A 84 -5.39 -42.92 -0.91
CA SER A 84 -6.32 -43.42 -1.93
C SER A 84 -6.26 -44.95 -2.02
N THR A 85 -5.07 -45.53 -2.01
CA THR A 85 -4.88 -46.99 -2.05
C THR A 85 -5.42 -47.66 -0.80
N SER A 86 -5.14 -47.10 0.37
CA SER A 86 -5.66 -47.60 1.65
C SER A 86 -7.18 -47.49 1.72
N TRP A 87 -7.74 -46.39 1.21
CA TRP A 87 -9.18 -46.20 1.10
C TRP A 87 -9.81 -47.23 0.17
N SER A 88 -9.27 -47.46 -1.03
CA SER A 88 -9.76 -48.48 -1.96
C SER A 88 -9.67 -49.89 -1.37
N ARG A 89 -8.59 -50.21 -0.64
CA ARG A 89 -8.47 -51.49 0.07
C ARG A 89 -9.52 -51.63 1.16
N ASN A 90 -9.75 -50.57 1.93
CA ASN A 90 -10.77 -50.56 2.97
C ASN A 90 -12.17 -50.71 2.37
N LEU A 91 -12.43 -50.09 1.22
CA LEU A 91 -13.67 -50.24 0.48
C LEU A 91 -13.89 -51.70 0.03
N SER A 92 -12.84 -52.39 -0.42
CA SER A 92 -12.93 -53.82 -0.74
C SER A 92 -13.18 -54.69 0.49
N TYR A 93 -12.53 -54.41 1.63
CA TYR A 93 -12.84 -55.12 2.87
C TYR A 93 -14.27 -54.89 3.31
N LEU A 94 -14.75 -53.66 3.19
CA LEU A 94 -16.09 -53.25 3.54
C LEU A 94 -17.13 -53.94 2.64
N ASP A 95 -16.88 -54.06 1.34
CA ASP A 95 -17.69 -54.86 0.40
C ASP A 95 -17.76 -56.33 0.83
N ASN A 96 -16.59 -56.94 1.08
CA ASN A 96 -16.48 -58.35 1.49
C ASN A 96 -17.18 -58.69 2.82
N ILE A 97 -17.22 -57.77 3.78
CA ILE A 97 -17.87 -57.98 5.09
C ILE A 97 -19.32 -57.48 5.12
N SER A 98 -19.76 -56.78 4.06
CA SER A 98 -21.10 -56.25 4.01
C SER A 98 -22.11 -57.38 3.84
N LYS A 99 -23.14 -57.36 4.68
CA LYS A 99 -24.27 -58.29 4.55
C LYS A 99 -25.25 -57.86 3.45
N TYR A 100 -25.19 -56.60 3.05
CA TYR A 100 -26.10 -55.96 2.10
C TYR A 100 -25.28 -55.08 1.15
N GLU A 101 -25.67 -55.04 -0.12
CA GLU A 101 -24.99 -54.25 -1.15
C GLU A 101 -24.94 -52.77 -0.74
N LEU A 102 -23.73 -52.21 -0.74
CA LEU A 102 -23.52 -50.81 -0.40
C LEU A 102 -23.79 -49.93 -1.62
N ASP A 103 -25.03 -49.50 -1.77
CA ASP A 103 -25.40 -48.43 -2.69
C ASP A 103 -24.86 -47.09 -2.16
N TRP A 104 -23.59 -46.82 -2.43
CA TRP A 104 -22.92 -45.55 -2.08
C TRP A 104 -23.55 -44.34 -2.81
N ASN A 105 -24.45 -44.59 -3.78
CA ASN A 105 -24.97 -43.57 -4.68
C ASN A 105 -26.33 -42.97 -4.29
N ASP A 106 -26.98 -43.42 -3.22
CA ASP A 106 -28.36 -43.00 -2.87
C ASP A 106 -28.47 -41.77 -1.96
N SER A 107 -27.36 -41.12 -1.63
CA SER A 107 -27.36 -39.90 -0.81
C SER A 107 -26.72 -38.70 -1.50
N LYS A 108 -26.84 -38.60 -2.83
CA LYS A 108 -26.64 -37.30 -3.49
C LYS A 108 -27.89 -36.46 -3.22
N PRO A 109 -27.81 -35.32 -2.50
CA PRO A 109 -28.94 -34.41 -2.44
C PRO A 109 -29.27 -34.01 -3.87
N SER A 110 -30.53 -34.21 -4.26
CA SER A 110 -31.05 -33.91 -5.59
C SER A 110 -30.54 -32.54 -6.04
N SER A 111 -29.86 -32.50 -7.19
CA SER A 111 -29.27 -31.30 -7.81
C SER A 111 -30.27 -30.14 -7.98
N ARG A 112 -31.57 -30.39 -7.84
CA ARG A 112 -32.64 -29.39 -7.81
C ARG A 112 -32.59 -28.44 -6.61
N GLN A 113 -32.03 -28.84 -5.46
CA GLN A 113 -31.96 -27.99 -4.26
C GLN A 113 -30.75 -27.03 -4.23
N MET A 114 -29.71 -27.27 -5.03
CA MET A 114 -28.49 -26.45 -5.01
C MET A 114 -28.62 -25.13 -5.80
N HIS A 115 -29.49 -25.07 -6.82
CA HIS A 115 -29.61 -23.88 -7.69
C HIS A 115 -30.41 -22.73 -7.06
N SER A 116 -31.30 -22.99 -6.09
CA SER A 116 -32.05 -21.93 -5.39
C SER A 116 -31.16 -21.15 -4.40
N ARG A 117 -30.09 -21.77 -3.89
CA ARG A 117 -29.20 -21.19 -2.87
C ARG A 117 -28.09 -20.30 -3.45
N GLN A 118 -27.78 -20.44 -4.75
CA GLN A 118 -26.80 -19.59 -5.43
C GLN A 118 -27.40 -18.29 -5.98
N GLN A 119 -28.73 -18.23 -6.22
CA GLN A 119 -29.39 -17.00 -6.67
C GLN A 119 -29.55 -15.97 -5.54
N SER A 120 -29.70 -16.40 -4.29
CA SER A 120 -29.80 -15.49 -3.13
C SER A 120 -28.45 -14.90 -2.70
N SER A 121 -27.35 -15.64 -2.83
CA SER A 121 -26.00 -15.16 -2.49
C SER A 121 -25.40 -14.22 -3.55
N ARG A 122 -25.76 -14.37 -4.82
CA ARG A 122 -25.31 -13.49 -5.90
C ARG A 122 -25.91 -12.07 -5.83
N ARG A 123 -27.10 -11.91 -5.25
CA ARG A 123 -27.69 -10.58 -5.00
C ARG A 123 -26.91 -9.78 -3.95
N ALA A 124 -26.35 -10.44 -2.93
CA ALA A 124 -25.57 -9.79 -1.87
C ALA A 124 -24.15 -9.39 -2.30
N ALA A 125 -23.57 -10.06 -3.29
CA ALA A 125 -22.18 -9.83 -3.74
C ALA A 125 -22.03 -8.70 -4.79
N SER A 126 -23.13 -8.06 -5.19
CA SER A 126 -23.12 -6.98 -6.21
C SER A 126 -23.00 -5.57 -5.63
N ALA A 127 -22.75 -5.42 -4.33
CA ALA A 127 -22.47 -4.12 -3.75
C ALA A 127 -21.15 -3.55 -4.33
N PRO A 128 -21.15 -2.35 -4.91
CA PRO A 128 -19.95 -1.77 -5.49
C PRO A 128 -18.89 -1.58 -4.41
N ARG A 129 -17.72 -2.18 -4.62
CA ARG A 129 -16.55 -2.03 -3.77
C ARG A 129 -16.13 -0.57 -3.82
N ALA A 130 -16.36 0.19 -2.74
CA ALA A 130 -15.96 1.58 -2.64
C ALA A 130 -14.46 1.70 -2.94
N SER A 131 -14.13 2.31 -4.07
CA SER A 131 -12.76 2.70 -4.39
C SER A 131 -12.42 3.89 -3.53
N TYR A 132 -11.75 3.66 -2.40
CA TYR A 132 -11.10 4.75 -1.69
C TYR A 132 -9.93 5.23 -2.56
N ARG A 133 -10.16 6.39 -3.16
CA ARG A 133 -9.15 7.18 -3.83
C ARG A 133 -8.67 8.19 -2.82
N GLU A 134 -7.41 8.09 -2.42
CA GLU A 134 -6.50 9.18 -2.04
C GLU A 134 -5.08 8.62 -1.88
#